data_AF-A0A0U1NUC9-F1
#
_entry.id   AF-A0A0U1NUC9-F1
#
_cell.length_a   1.000
_cell.length_b   1.000
_cell.length_c   1.000
_cell.angle_alpha   90.00
_cell.angle_beta   90.00
_cell.angle_gamma   90.00
#
_symmetry.space_group_name_H-M   'P 1'
#
loop_
_entity.id
_entity.type
_entity.pdbx_description
1 polymer ?
#
loop_
_entity_poly.entity_id
_entity_poly.type
_entity_poly.pdbx_seq_one_letter_code
_entity_poly.pdbx_strand_id
1 'polypeptide(L)'
;MAKSKAKKLREKLSREGKINPELKRSPFVFADMRTRTTKTKKDHLYQFKHKNHQSQNGNDGSFFRNLKIWLMSKLDIYHYRSLLTVLLEHDNRPVIRNNLTK
;
A
#
# COMPACT_ATOMS: atom_id res chain seq x y z
N MET A 1 -17.82 -0.01 47.14
CA MET A 1 -16.38 0.33 47.19
C MET A 1 -16.04 0.99 48.51
N ALA A 2 -15.05 0.49 49.24
CA ALA A 2 -14.61 1.11 50.48
C ALA A 2 -13.81 2.40 50.19
N LYS A 3 -14.12 3.49 50.90
CA LYS A 3 -13.30 4.71 50.87
C LYS A 3 -11.95 4.45 51.56
N SER A 4 -10.88 5.08 51.07
CA SER A 4 -9.58 5.05 51.73
C SER A 4 -9.65 5.67 53.13
N LYS A 5 -8.78 5.22 54.04
CA LYS A 5 -8.69 5.76 55.41
C LYS A 5 -8.48 7.29 55.39
N ALA A 6 -7.63 7.78 54.50
CA ALA A 6 -7.37 9.21 54.33
C ALA A 6 -8.63 10.00 53.94
N LYS A 7 -9.45 9.49 53.02
CA LYS A 7 -10.69 10.16 52.61
C LYS A 7 -11.71 10.22 53.75
N LYS A 8 -11.85 9.13 54.51
CA LYS A 8 -12.72 9.08 55.71
C LYS A 8 -12.32 10.13 56.76
N LEU A 9 -11.02 10.33 56.99
CA LEU A 9 -10.52 11.34 57.93
C LEU A 9 -10.86 12.76 57.48
N ARG A 10 -10.70 13.09 56.19
CA ARG A 10 -11.06 14.42 55.66
C ARG A 10 -12.55 14.70 55.80
N GLU A 11 -13.38 13.71 55.48
CA GLU A 11 -14.85 13.80 55.65
C GLU A 11 -15.25 13.97 57.12
N LYS A 12 -14.52 13.34 58.06
CA LYS A 12 -14.70 13.56 59.49
C LYS A 12 -14.38 15.01 59.88
N LEU A 13 -13.24 15.54 59.45
CA LEU A 13 -12.84 16.92 59.75
C LEU A 13 -13.85 17.95 59.21
N SER A 14 -14.39 17.73 58.00
CA SER A 14 -15.42 18.63 57.46
C SER A 14 -16.73 18.57 58.25
N ARG A 15 -17.11 17.40 58.80
CA ARG A 15 -18.28 17.28 59.68
C ARG A 15 -18.08 17.99 61.02
N GLU A 16 -16.85 18.03 61.51
CA GLU A 16 -16.47 18.75 62.74
C GLU A 16 -16.31 20.27 62.53
N GLY A 17 -16.60 20.79 61.32
CA GLY A 17 -16.46 22.22 61.00
C GLY A 17 -15.01 22.69 60.79
N LYS A 18 -14.05 21.77 60.69
CA LYS A 18 -12.65 22.12 60.40
C LYS A 18 -12.46 22.35 58.90
N ILE A 19 -11.48 23.19 58.57
CA ILE A 19 -11.14 23.51 57.18
C ILE A 19 -10.76 22.21 56.43
N ASN A 20 -11.41 22.00 55.29
CA ASN A 20 -11.09 20.88 54.42
C ASN A 20 -9.66 21.02 53.87
N PRO A 21 -8.74 20.07 54.14
CA PRO A 21 -7.36 20.15 53.66
C PRO A 21 -7.24 20.09 52.13
N GLU A 22 -8.28 19.66 51.41
CA GLU A 22 -8.35 19.76 49.95
C GLU A 22 -8.31 21.22 49.47
N LEU A 23 -8.92 22.16 50.21
CA LEU A 23 -8.93 23.59 49.87
C LEU A 23 -7.54 24.25 49.97
N LYS A 24 -6.66 23.68 50.81
CA LYS A 24 -5.30 24.16 51.01
C LYS A 24 -4.28 23.44 50.12
N ARG A 25 -4.71 22.54 49.24
CA ARG A 25 -3.75 21.85 48.36
C ARG A 25 -3.22 22.81 47.31
N SER A 26 -1.93 22.68 47.06
CA SER A 26 -1.28 23.35 45.95
C SER A 26 -1.85 22.86 44.60
N PRO A 27 -1.98 23.74 43.59
CA PRO A 27 -2.43 23.36 42.25
C PRO A 27 -1.51 22.32 41.57
N PHE A 28 -0.26 22.20 42.00
CA PHE A 28 0.70 21.23 41.46
C PHE A 28 0.32 19.77 41.71
N VAL A 29 -0.62 19.50 42.63
CA VAL A 29 -1.12 18.13 42.86
C VAL A 29 -1.91 17.59 41.67
N PHE A 30 -2.52 18.49 40.88
CA PHE A 30 -3.30 18.11 39.69
C PHE A 30 -2.46 18.10 38.41
N ALA A 31 -1.31 18.76 38.42
CA ALA A 31 -0.38 18.76 37.31
C ALA A 31 0.50 17.50 37.34
N ASP A 32 0.72 16.88 36.18
CA ASP A 32 1.74 15.85 36.07
C ASP A 32 3.12 16.53 36.05
N MET A 33 3.78 16.56 37.21
CA MET A 33 5.13 17.13 37.36
C MET A 33 6.25 16.16 36.93
N ARG A 34 5.92 15.03 36.32
CA ARG A 34 6.94 14.13 35.79
C ARG A 34 7.72 14.82 34.67
N THR A 35 9.03 14.63 34.68
CA THR A 35 9.88 15.07 33.57
C THR A 35 9.58 14.20 32.35
N ARG A 36 9.33 14.84 31.20
CA ARG A 36 9.13 14.12 29.93
C ARG A 36 10.45 13.46 29.55
N THR A 37 10.50 12.13 29.61
CA THR A 37 11.66 11.36 29.17
C THR A 37 11.55 11.05 27.69
N THR A 38 12.66 11.16 26.96
CA THR A 38 12.74 10.66 25.59
C THR A 38 12.76 9.14 25.59
N LYS A 39 12.34 8.53 24.47
CA LYS A 39 12.39 7.08 24.30
C LYS A 39 13.82 6.55 24.41
N THR A 40 13.97 5.35 24.94
CA THR A 40 15.29 4.70 25.03
C THR A 40 15.71 4.13 23.67
N LYS A 41 16.99 3.79 23.52
CA LYS A 41 17.50 3.09 22.32
C LYS A 41 16.69 1.83 22.00
N LYS A 42 16.34 1.05 23.04
CA LYS A 42 15.53 -0.15 22.91
C LYS A 42 14.14 0.17 22.36
N ASP A 43 13.50 1.20 22.90
CA ASP A 43 12.15 1.62 22.47
C ASP A 43 12.13 2.07 21.01
N HIS A 44 13.20 2.71 20.53
CA HIS A 44 13.33 3.08 19.12
C HIS A 44 13.62 1.89 18.22
N LEU A 45 14.50 0.96 18.64
CA LEU A 45 14.90 -0.20 17.84
C LEU A 45 13.72 -1.13 17.52
N TYR A 46 12.85 -1.35 18.50
CA TYR A 46 11.69 -2.23 18.35
C TYR A 46 10.39 -1.47 18.00
N GLN A 47 10.48 -0.17 17.69
CA GLN A 47 9.33 0.61 17.24
C GLN A 47 9.10 0.43 15.74
N PHE A 48 8.06 -0.33 15.38
CA PHE A 48 7.54 -0.37 14.01
C PHE A 48 6.55 0.78 13.80
N LYS A 49 7.08 1.99 13.51
CA LYS A 49 6.23 3.18 13.26
C LYS A 49 5.49 3.10 11.92
N HIS A 50 6.15 2.57 10.90
CA HIS A 50 5.60 2.42 9.56
C HIS A 50 5.66 0.95 9.16
N LYS A 51 4.58 0.44 8.55
CA LYS A 51 4.56 -0.90 7.97
C LYS A 51 5.39 -0.86 6.69
N ASN A 52 6.68 -1.14 6.79
CA ASN A 52 7.44 -1.52 5.60
C ASN A 52 6.97 -2.92 5.23
N HIS A 53 6.15 -3.01 4.18
CA HIS A 53 5.96 -4.26 3.47
C HIS A 53 7.33 -4.65 2.92
N GLN A 54 8.09 -5.44 3.68
CA GLN A 54 9.13 -6.27 3.07
C GLN A 54 8.37 -7.04 2.00
N SER A 55 8.67 -6.78 0.73
CA SER A 55 8.05 -7.45 -0.40
C SER A 55 8.50 -8.91 -0.39
N GLN A 56 7.97 -9.68 0.55
CA GLN A 56 8.16 -11.11 0.65
C GLN A 56 7.08 -11.82 -0.17
N ASN A 57 6.74 -11.25 -1.32
CA ASN A 57 5.99 -11.92 -2.36
C ASN A 57 6.93 -12.01 -3.55
N GLY A 58 7.71 -13.09 -3.61
CA GLY A 58 8.43 -13.50 -4.81
C GLY A 58 7.42 -13.82 -5.91
N ASN A 59 6.95 -12.79 -6.60
CA ASN A 59 6.12 -12.94 -7.79
C ASN A 59 6.86 -12.35 -9.00
N ASP A 60 8.02 -12.93 -9.26
CA ASP A 60 8.88 -12.63 -10.41
C ASP A 60 8.41 -13.41 -11.65
N GLY A 61 7.14 -13.85 -11.67
CA GLY A 61 6.57 -14.77 -12.66
C GLY A 61 5.86 -14.11 -13.85
N SER A 62 6.10 -12.82 -14.12
CA SER A 62 5.39 -12.08 -15.19
C SER A 62 6.19 -11.84 -16.47
N PHE A 63 7.49 -12.16 -16.51
CA PHE A 63 8.33 -11.91 -17.69
C PHE A 63 7.98 -12.79 -18.91
N PHE A 64 7.53 -14.04 -18.71
CA PHE A 64 7.27 -14.98 -19.81
C PHE A 64 5.89 -14.84 -20.48
N ARG A 65 4.95 -14.12 -19.86
CA ARG A 65 3.58 -13.98 -20.39
C ARG A 65 3.54 -13.14 -21.67
N ASN A 66 4.35 -12.08 -21.74
CA ASN A 66 4.37 -11.16 -22.87
C ASN A 66 5.04 -11.76 -24.12
N LEU A 67 6.06 -12.61 -23.95
CA LEU A 67 6.75 -13.26 -25.07
C LEU A 67 5.84 -14.24 -25.83
N LYS A 68 4.99 -14.98 -25.10
CA LYS A 68 4.02 -15.92 -25.70
C LYS A 68 2.96 -15.18 -26.52
N ILE A 69 2.44 -14.06 -26.01
CA ILE A 69 1.44 -13.24 -26.71
C ILE A 69 2.02 -12.66 -28.02
N TRP A 70 3.26 -12.17 -27.98
CA TRP A 70 3.95 -11.63 -29.15
C TRP A 70 4.29 -12.70 -30.22
N LEU A 71 4.64 -13.91 -29.79
CA LEU A 71 4.87 -15.03 -30.71
C LEU A 71 3.58 -15.50 -31.38
N MET A 72 2.46 -15.54 -30.64
CA MET A 72 1.17 -15.97 -31.19
C MET A 72 0.62 -14.98 -32.22
N SER A 73 0.76 -13.66 -31.98
CA SER A 73 0.30 -12.66 -32.95
C SER A 73 1.10 -12.67 -34.26
N LYS A 74 2.36 -13.10 -34.24
CA LYS A 74 3.16 -13.24 -35.46
C LYS A 74 2.68 -14.41 -36.33
N LEU A 75 2.34 -15.57 -35.74
CA LEU A 75 1.91 -16.74 -36.52
C LEU A 75 0.60 -16.48 -37.28
N ASP A 76 -0.34 -15.75 -36.68
CA ASP A 76 -1.62 -15.42 -37.31
C ASP A 76 -1.46 -14.53 -38.56
N ILE A 77 -0.44 -13.67 -38.59
CA ILE A 77 -0.14 -12.77 -39.72
C ILE A 77 0.43 -13.55 -40.94
N TYR A 78 1.23 -14.59 -40.71
CA TYR A 78 1.85 -15.35 -41.81
C TYR A 78 0.84 -16.24 -42.55
N HIS A 79 -0.17 -16.76 -41.85
CA HIS A 79 -1.22 -17.55 -42.49
C HIS A 79 -2.12 -16.72 -43.43
N TYR A 80 -2.44 -15.47 -43.08
CA TYR A 80 -3.24 -14.59 -43.93
C TYR A 80 -2.50 -14.12 -45.19
N ARG A 81 -1.17 -13.90 -45.13
CA ARG A 81 -0.37 -13.51 -46.32
C ARG A 81 -0.22 -14.62 -47.35
N SER A 82 -0.16 -15.88 -46.92
CA SER A 82 -0.09 -17.04 -47.82
C SER A 82 -1.38 -17.21 -48.63
N LEU A 83 -2.54 -17.01 -48.01
CA LEU A 83 -3.84 -17.15 -48.68
C LEU A 83 -4.15 -15.99 -49.65
N LEU A 84 -3.63 -14.78 -49.39
CA LEU A 84 -3.85 -13.62 -50.26
C LEU A 84 -3.07 -13.70 -51.58
N THR A 85 -1.89 -14.33 -51.59
CA THR A 85 -1.10 -14.51 -52.82
C THR A 85 -1.72 -15.51 -53.80
N VAL A 86 -2.40 -16.54 -53.30
CA VAL A 86 -3.04 -17.56 -54.15
C VAL A 86 -4.31 -17.03 -54.83
N LEU A 87 -4.97 -16.01 -54.26
CA LEU A 87 -6.19 -15.42 -54.81
C LEU A 87 -5.94 -14.34 -55.88
N LEU A 88 -4.71 -13.84 -56.06
CA LEU A 88 -4.39 -12.74 -56.96
C LEU A 88 -3.75 -13.15 -58.31
N GLU A 89 -3.57 -14.44 -58.58
CA GLU A 89 -2.89 -14.92 -59.81
C GLU A 89 -3.83 -15.28 -60.98
N HIS A 90 -5.16 -15.20 -60.85
CA HIS A 90 -6.07 -15.70 -61.89
C HIS A 90 -6.52 -14.71 -62.99
N ASP A 91 -6.18 -13.41 -62.94
CA ASP A 91 -6.79 -12.40 -63.83
C ASP A 91 -5.81 -11.58 -64.70
N ASN A 92 -4.80 -12.19 -65.33
CA ASN A 92 -4.00 -11.49 -66.35
C ASN A 92 -3.70 -12.38 -67.58
N ARG A 93 -4.65 -12.46 -68.51
CA ARG A 93 -4.40 -12.96 -69.88
C ARG A 93 -3.70 -11.87 -70.73
N PRO A 94 -2.62 -12.17 -71.46
CA PRO A 94 -1.94 -11.18 -72.29
C PRO A 94 -2.66 -10.95 -73.63
N VAL A 95 -2.93 -9.68 -73.98
CA VAL A 95 -3.36 -9.26 -75.33
C VAL A 95 -2.12 -8.97 -76.17
N ILE A 96 -1.88 -9.79 -77.19
CA ILE A 96 -0.79 -9.67 -78.16
C ILE A 96 -1.14 -8.55 -79.15
N ARG A 97 -0.25 -7.56 -79.33
CA ARG A 97 -0.31 -6.63 -80.48
C ARG A 97 0.95 -6.78 -81.32
N ASN A 98 0.81 -7.43 -82.47
CA ASN A 98 1.76 -7.44 -83.57
C ASN A 98 1.65 -6.10 -84.32
N ASN A 99 2.76 -5.53 -84.77
CA ASN A 99 2.75 -4.61 -85.91
C ASN A 99 4.00 -4.83 -86.78
N LEU A 100 3.72 -5.24 -88.01
CA LEU A 100 4.61 -5.45 -89.14
C LEU A 100 5.02 -4.12 -89.81
N THR A 101 6.28 -4.05 -90.25
CA THR A 101 6.86 -3.45 -91.47
C THR A 101 6.11 -2.32 -92.20
N LYS A 102 6.80 -1.19 -92.48
CA LYS A 102 7.61 -0.96 -93.70
C LYS A 102 8.36 0.38 -93.60
#